data_AF-A0A5J4QHJ9-F1
#
_entry.id   AF-A0A5J4QHJ9-F1
#
_cell.length_a   1.000
_cell.length_b   1.000
_cell.length_c   1.000
_cell.angle_alpha   90.00
_cell.angle_beta   90.00
_cell.angle_gamma   90.00
#
_symmetry.space_group_name_H-M   'P 1'
#
loop_
_entity.id
_entity.type
_entity.pdbx_description
1 polymer ?
#
loop_
_entity_poly.entity_id
_entity_poly.type
_entity_poly.pdbx_seq_one_letter_code
_entity_poly.pdbx_strand_id
1 'polypeptide(L)' 'FYCNQRGISTEDAVSLIVNGYAKEVLNKLPMEFAVEAQKLLSVSLEGSVG' A
#
# COMPACT_ATOMS: atom_id res chain seq x y z
N PHE A 1 -7.19 7.90 -11.33
CA PHE A 1 -7.24 8.49 -12.70
C PHE A 1 -5.86 8.91 -13.20
N TYR A 2 -5.10 9.77 -12.48
CA TYR A 2 -3.75 10.19 -12.89
C TYR A 2 -2.72 9.05 -13.00
N CYS A 3 -2.74 8.08 -12.07
CA CYS A 3 -1.87 6.90 -12.13
C CYS A 3 -2.22 6.01 -13.32
N ASN A 4 -3.51 5.74 -13.53
CA ASN A 4 -4.00 4.94 -14.66
C ASN A 4 -3.67 5.58 -16.02
N GLN A 5 -3.72 6.91 -16.12
CA GLN A 5 -3.28 7.65 -17.31
C GLN A 5 -1.77 7.50 -17.60
N ARG A 6 -0.97 7.10 -16.61
CA ARG A 6 0.46 6.76 -16.77
C ARG A 6 0.70 5.28 -17.01
N GLY A 7 -0.36 4.49 -17.22
CA GLY A 7 -0.25 3.05 -17.41
C GLY A 7 0.01 2.27 -16.10
N ILE A 8 -0.18 2.90 -14.94
CA ILE A 8 -0.14 2.21 -13.65
C ILE A 8 -1.50 1.52 -13.46
N SER A 9 -1.50 0.23 -13.17
CA SER A 9 -2.76 -0.51 -12.93
C SER A 9 -3.52 0.11 -11.75
N THR A 10 -4.84 -0.10 -11.71
CA THR A 10 -5.65 0.43 -10.60
C THR A 10 -5.20 -0.15 -9.26
N GLU A 11 -4.84 -1.43 -9.21
CA GLU A 11 -4.30 -2.10 -8.02
C GLU A 11 -2.97 -1.48 -7.57
N ASP A 12 -2.02 -1.29 -8.50
CA ASP A 12 -0.74 -0.67 -8.20
C ASP A 12 -0.90 0.78 -7.74
N ALA A 13 -1.85 1.51 -8.35
CA ALA A 13 -2.15 2.89 -7.98
C ALA A 13 -2.72 2.98 -6.57
N VAL A 14 -3.63 2.07 -6.20
CA VAL A 14 -4.20 2.00 -4.84
C VAL A 14 -3.12 1.61 -3.84
N SER A 15 -2.32 0.58 -4.15
CA SER A 15 -1.20 0.15 -3.32
C SER A 15 -0.21 1.29 -3.07
N LEU A 16 0.16 2.06 -4.10
CA LEU A 16 1.04 3.22 -3.98
C LEU A 16 0.47 4.28 -3.03
N ILE A 17 -0.81 4.61 -3.17
CA ILE A 17 -1.48 5.65 -2.36
C ILE A 17 -1.58 5.19 -0.89
N VAL A 18 -2.01 3.95 -0.67
CA VAL A 18 -2.22 3.41 0.68
C VAL A 18 -0.88 3.21 1.41
N ASN A 19 0.14 2.70 0.71
CA ASN A 19 1.50 2.60 1.27
C ASN A 19 2.07 3.99 1.60
N GLY A 20 1.83 4.99 0.74
CA GLY A 20 2.23 6.38 0.99
C GLY A 20 1.57 6.96 2.25
N TYR A 21 0.27 6.71 2.43
CA TYR A 21 -0.49 7.14 3.60
C TYR A 21 -0.04 6.42 4.88
N ALA A 22 0.17 5.11 4.82
CA ALA A 22 0.58 4.31 5.98
C ALA A 22 2.06 4.51 6.37
N LYS A 23 2.87 5.17 5.53
CA LYS A 23 4.33 5.31 5.72
C LYS A 23 4.71 5.91 7.07
N GLU A 24 4.01 6.94 7.54
CA GLU A 24 4.32 7.57 8.84
C GLU A 24 3.98 6.67 10.02
N VAL A 25 2.98 5.79 9.87
CA VAL A 25 2.60 4.81 10.89
C VAL A 25 3.59 3.65 10.90
N LEU A 26 3.96 3.16 9.71
CA LEU A 26 4.96 2.10 9.53
C LEU A 26 6.34 2.53 10.04
N ASN A 27 6.73 3.80 9.88
CA ASN A 27 7.98 4.32 10.40
C ASN A 27 8.03 4.45 11.93
N LYS A 28 6.88 4.41 12.61
CA LYS A 28 6.80 4.39 14.08
C LYS A 28 6.85 2.96 14.64
N LEU A 29 6.71 1.94 13.78
CA LEU A 29 6.81 0.55 14.18
C LEU A 29 8.28 0.12 14.27
N PRO A 30 8.63 -0.76 15.22
CA PRO A 30 9.94 -1.39 15.24
C PRO A 30 10.21 -2.10 13.91
N MET A 31 11.47 -2.05 13.44
CA MET A 31 11.87 -2.56 12.12
C MET A 31 11.50 -4.04 11.89
N GLU A 32 11.51 -4.84 12.96
CA GLU A 32 11.11 -6.25 12.96
C GLU A 32 9.62 -6.48 12.62
N PHE A 33 8.75 -5.50 12.87
CA PHE A 33 7.32 -5.56 12.57
C PHE A 33 6.91 -4.79 11.32
N ALA A 34 7.70 -3.78 10.92
CA ALA A 34 7.38 -2.92 9.78
C ALA A 34 7.27 -3.72 8.46
N VAL A 35 8.14 -4.70 8.25
CA VAL A 35 8.14 -5.55 7.04
C VAL A 35 6.90 -6.43 6.98
N GLU A 36 6.45 -6.97 8.11
CA GLU A 36 5.27 -7.83 8.18
C GLU A 36 3.97 -7.03 8.02
N ALA A 37 3.90 -5.86 8.67
CA ALA A 37 2.77 -4.94 8.53
C ALA A 37 2.57 -4.49 7.09
N GLN A 38 3.65 -4.22 6.35
CA GLN A 38 3.57 -3.82 4.94
C GLN A 38 3.04 -4.94 4.03
N LYS A 39 3.42 -6.20 4.31
CA LYS A 39 2.89 -7.37 3.58
C LYS A 39 1.41 -7.59 3.86
N LEU A 40 1.01 -7.54 5.13
CA LEU A 40 -0.40 -7.69 5.54
C LEU A 40 -1.30 -6.61 4.93
N LEU A 41 -0.80 -5.37 4.86
CA LEU A 41 -1.51 -4.26 4.22
C LEU A 41 -1.74 -4.54 2.73
N SER A 42 -0.71 -5.04 2.03
CA SER A 42 -0.79 -5.34 0.59
C SER A 42 -1.78 -6.47 0.30
N VAL A 43 -1.75 -7.56 1.07
CA VAL A 43 -2.69 -8.69 0.92
C VAL A 43 -4.14 -8.28 1.23
N SER A 44 -4.34 -7.41 2.23
CA SER A 44 -5.69 -6.93 2.57
C SER A 44 -6.30 -6.06 1.47
N LEU A 45 -5.47 -5.35 0.70
CA LEU A 45 -5.91 -4.50 -0.42
C LEU A 45 -6.29 -5.33 -1.66
N GLU A 46 -5.56 -6.41 -1.93
CA GLU A 46 -5.80 -7.32 -3.07
C GLU A 46 -7.21 -7.96 -3.05
N GLY A 47 -7.87 -7.99 -1.89
CA GLY A 47 -9.24 -8.53 -1.72
C GLY A 47 -10.33 -7.54 -1.29
N SER A 48 -10.00 -6.26 -1.03
CA SER A 48 -10.97 -5.24 -0.58
C SER A 48 -11.33 -4.20 -1.64
N VAL A 49 -10.62 -4.18 -2.77
CA VAL A 49 -10.92 -3.26 -3.88
C VAL A 49 -11.87 -3.98 -4.83
N GLY A 50 -13.17 -3.73 -4.63
CA GLY A 50 -14.25 -4.17 -5.55
C GLY A 50 -14.51 -3.18 -6.67
#